data_AF-A0A925F8E4-F1
#
_entry.id   AF-A0A925F8E4-F1
#
_cell.length_a   1.000
_cell.length_b   1.000
_cell.length_c   1.000
_cell.angle_alpha   90.00
_cell.angle_beta   90.00
_cell.angle_gamma   90.00
#
_symmetry.space_group_name_H-M   'P 1'
#
loop_
_entity.id
_entity.type
_entity.pdbx_description
1 polymer ?
#
loop_
_entity_poly.entity_id
_entity_poly.type
_entity_poly.pdbx_seq_one_letter_code
_entity_poly.pdbx_strand_id
1 'polypeptide(L)'
;MTFFTKDTKTAFEARSEAMRISFGPVVFQSARVMRNSGILEILEKAGPAGLPMAEVVERVGLPPYGVRVLLESGLSIGLVTLAEGRFRITKTSHFLLHDELTRVNMDFVHDVCYRGF
;
A
#
# COMPACT_ATOMS: atom_id res chain seq x y z
N MET A 1 20.42 19.61 22.00
CA MET A 1 19.87 19.12 20.72
C MET A 1 19.17 20.29 20.04
N THR A 2 19.60 20.70 18.84
CA THR A 2 19.07 21.89 18.13
C THR A 2 18.21 21.55 16.90
N PHE A 3 17.87 20.27 16.71
CA PHE A 3 16.99 19.82 15.63
C PHE A 3 15.50 19.99 16.00
N PHE A 4 14.63 20.08 14.99
CA PHE A 4 13.16 20.15 15.11
C PHE A 4 12.58 21.40 15.82
N THR A 5 13.28 22.53 15.75
CA THR A 5 12.87 23.79 16.42
C THR A 5 11.85 24.63 15.65
N LYS A 6 11.46 24.22 14.43
CA LYS A 6 10.51 24.94 13.57
C LYS A 6 9.51 23.98 12.96
N ASP A 7 8.24 24.38 12.93
CA ASP A 7 7.24 23.72 12.09
C ASP A 7 7.35 24.28 10.66
N THR A 8 7.62 23.39 9.71
CA THR A 8 7.81 23.73 8.30
C THR A 8 6.62 23.35 7.43
N LYS A 9 5.61 22.65 7.97
CA LYS A 9 4.44 22.26 7.18
C LYS A 9 3.50 23.45 7.02
N THR A 10 2.97 23.62 5.83
CA THR A 10 1.78 24.46 5.62
C THR A 10 0.57 23.86 6.36
N ALA A 11 -0.44 24.68 6.63
CA ALA A 11 -1.67 24.21 7.27
C ALA A 11 -2.33 23.05 6.51
N PHE A 12 -2.24 23.07 5.16
CA PHE A 12 -2.78 22.00 4.31
C PHE A 12 -1.99 20.69 4.44
N GLU A 13 -0.66 20.76 4.44
CA GLU A 13 0.21 19.59 4.62
C GLU A 13 0.04 18.99 6.02
N ALA A 14 -0.05 19.83 7.05
CA ALA A 14 -0.28 19.37 8.42
C ALA A 14 -1.63 18.64 8.55
N ARG A 15 -2.69 19.18 7.94
CA ARG A 15 -4.00 18.52 7.90
C ARG A 15 -3.96 17.19 7.13
N SER A 16 -3.26 17.16 6.01
CA SER A 16 -3.10 15.95 5.18
C SER A 16 -2.34 14.86 5.94
N GLU A 17 -1.28 15.24 6.66
CA GLU A 17 -0.51 14.31 7.49
C GLU A 17 -1.33 13.79 8.66
N ALA A 18 -2.11 14.65 9.33
CA ALA A 18 -3.02 14.22 10.41
C ALA A 18 -4.05 13.19 9.92
N MET A 19 -4.60 13.38 8.71
CA MET A 19 -5.48 12.39 8.09
C MET A 19 -4.72 11.09 7.75
N ARG A 20 -3.49 11.19 7.24
CA ARG A 20 -2.67 10.01 6.97
C ARG A 20 -2.42 9.19 8.25
N ILE A 21 -2.15 9.87 9.37
CA ILE A 21 -1.98 9.26 10.68
C ILE A 21 -3.28 8.58 11.14
N SER A 22 -4.44 9.26 11.04
CA SER A 22 -5.72 8.69 11.49
C SER A 22 -6.14 7.45 10.69
N PHE A 23 -5.76 7.38 9.40
CA PHE A 23 -5.99 6.22 8.55
C PHE A 23 -4.85 5.18 8.60
N GLY A 24 -3.83 5.39 9.44
CA GLY A 24 -2.69 4.50 9.58
C GLY A 24 -3.04 3.01 9.68
N PRO A 25 -3.99 2.59 10.53
CA PRO A 25 -4.39 1.18 10.63
C PRO A 25 -4.95 0.60 9.33
N VAL A 26 -5.73 1.37 8.58
CA VAL A 26 -6.32 0.97 7.29
C VAL A 26 -5.25 0.93 6.21
N VAL A 27 -4.40 1.95 6.13
CA VAL A 27 -3.27 2.01 5.20
C VAL A 27 -2.36 0.79 5.39
N PHE A 28 -2.01 0.48 6.64
CA PHE A 28 -1.19 -0.67 6.99
C PHE A 28 -1.82 -1.99 6.55
N GLN A 29 -3.08 -2.24 6.91
CA GLN A 29 -3.73 -3.51 6.57
C GLN A 29 -3.97 -3.67 5.07
N SER A 30 -4.36 -2.61 4.36
CA SER A 30 -4.50 -2.64 2.90
C SER A 30 -3.16 -2.98 2.22
N ALA A 31 -2.07 -2.30 2.60
CA ALA A 31 -0.74 -2.59 2.08
C ALA A 31 -0.31 -4.04 2.36
N ARG A 32 -0.50 -4.51 3.59
CA ARG A 32 -0.15 -5.87 4.01
C ARG A 32 -0.94 -6.94 3.24
N VAL A 33 -2.26 -6.75 3.08
CA VAL A 33 -3.11 -7.69 2.35
C VAL A 33 -2.75 -7.70 0.86
N MET A 34 -2.53 -6.53 0.23
CA MET A 34 -2.09 -6.47 -1.17
C MET A 34 -0.75 -7.19 -1.40
N ARG A 35 0.19 -7.06 -0.45
CA ARG A 35 1.46 -7.79 -0.47
C ARG A 35 1.26 -9.30 -0.31
N ASN A 36 0.58 -9.72 0.75
CA ASN A 36 0.46 -11.13 1.13
C ASN A 36 -0.49 -11.94 0.24
N SER A 37 -1.45 -11.29 -0.42
CA SER A 37 -2.33 -11.94 -1.40
C SER A 37 -1.71 -12.09 -2.79
N GLY A 38 -0.50 -11.58 -3.01
CA GLY A 38 0.19 -11.66 -4.29
C GLY A 38 -0.24 -10.59 -5.32
N ILE A 39 -1.17 -9.68 -4.98
CA ILE A 39 -1.59 -8.59 -5.89
C ILE A 39 -0.39 -7.75 -6.33
N LEU A 40 0.47 -7.34 -5.40
CA LEU A 40 1.65 -6.53 -5.75
C LEU A 40 2.64 -7.32 -6.61
N GLU A 41 2.86 -8.60 -6.30
CA GLU A 41 3.79 -9.46 -7.04
C GLU A 41 3.35 -9.67 -8.50
N ILE A 42 2.07 -9.91 -8.75
CA ILE A 42 1.59 -10.10 -10.13
C ILE A 42 1.64 -8.79 -10.93
N LEU A 43 1.45 -7.64 -10.29
CA LEU A 43 1.56 -6.33 -10.92
C LEU A 43 3.02 -5.98 -11.21
N GLU A 44 3.96 -6.40 -10.35
CA GLU A 44 5.39 -6.31 -10.61
C GLU A 44 5.81 -7.14 -11.82
N LYS A 45 5.38 -8.41 -11.87
CA LYS A 45 5.66 -9.31 -13.00
C LYS A 45 5.07 -8.81 -14.32
N ALA A 46 3.94 -8.11 -14.28
CA ALA A 46 3.34 -7.48 -15.46
C ALA A 46 4.13 -6.26 -15.97
N GLY A 47 5.02 -5.69 -15.13
CA GLY A 47 5.90 -4.59 -15.50
C GLY A 47 5.13 -3.36 -16.03
N PRO A 48 5.71 -2.63 -17.01
CA PRO A 48 5.09 -1.44 -17.58
C PRO A 48 3.74 -1.68 -18.27
N ALA A 49 3.46 -2.91 -18.71
CA ALA A 49 2.17 -3.23 -19.34
C ALA A 49 1.02 -3.16 -18.34
N GLY A 50 1.27 -3.56 -17.08
CA GLY A 50 0.24 -3.62 -16.04
C GLY A 50 -0.89 -4.62 -16.35
N LEU A 51 -1.87 -4.71 -15.44
CA LEU A 51 -2.98 -5.66 -15.55
C LEU A 51 -4.34 -4.96 -15.39
N PRO A 52 -5.36 -5.31 -16.18
CA PRO A 52 -6.73 -4.93 -15.87
C PRO A 52 -7.20 -5.67 -14.60
N MET A 53 -8.18 -5.08 -13.89
CA MET A 53 -8.70 -5.66 -12.65
C MET A 53 -9.18 -7.11 -12.82
N ALA A 54 -9.78 -7.45 -13.96
CA ALA A 54 -10.25 -8.81 -14.24
C ALA A 54 -9.11 -9.85 -14.18
N GLU A 55 -7.95 -9.53 -14.76
CA GLU A 55 -6.78 -10.41 -14.70
C GLU A 55 -6.18 -10.47 -13.29
N VAL A 56 -6.23 -9.38 -12.53
CA VAL A 56 -5.80 -9.39 -11.12
C VAL A 56 -6.68 -10.35 -10.31
N VAL A 57 -8.00 -10.27 -10.48
CA VAL A 57 -8.98 -11.17 -9.83
C VAL A 57 -8.70 -12.63 -10.15
N GLU A 58 -8.53 -12.94 -11.44
CA GLU A 58 -8.27 -14.30 -11.91
C GLU A 58 -6.98 -14.87 -11.31
N ARG A 59 -5.90 -14.09 -11.31
CA ARG A 59 -4.57 -14.54 -10.88
C ARG A 59 -4.44 -14.70 -9.36
N VAL A 60 -5.14 -13.89 -8.56
CA VAL A 60 -5.05 -13.97 -7.09
C VAL A 60 -6.14 -14.81 -6.44
N GLY A 61 -7.19 -15.16 -7.18
CA GLY A 61 -8.29 -16.00 -6.67
C GLY A 61 -9.12 -15.36 -5.55
N LEU A 62 -9.08 -14.03 -5.41
CA LEU A 62 -9.88 -13.29 -4.42
C LEU A 62 -11.21 -12.82 -5.01
N PRO A 63 -12.25 -12.61 -4.16
CA PRO A 63 -13.52 -12.07 -4.64
C PRO A 63 -13.35 -10.73 -5.38
N PRO A 64 -14.06 -10.51 -6.51
CA PRO A 64 -13.92 -9.28 -7.30
C PRO A 64 -14.07 -7.99 -6.48
N TYR A 65 -14.99 -8.00 -5.51
CA TYR A 65 -15.18 -6.87 -4.61
C TYR A 65 -13.93 -6.59 -3.74
N GLY A 66 -13.31 -7.63 -3.19
CA GLY A 66 -12.12 -7.50 -2.36
C GLY A 66 -10.93 -6.95 -3.15
N VAL A 67 -10.72 -7.47 -4.36
CA VAL A 67 -9.68 -6.95 -5.27
C VAL A 67 -9.94 -5.49 -5.63
N ARG A 68 -11.19 -5.12 -5.94
CA ARG A 68 -11.55 -3.73 -6.23
C ARG A 68 -11.22 -2.81 -5.06
N VAL A 69 -11.68 -3.15 -3.86
CA VAL A 69 -11.41 -2.35 -2.64
C VAL A 69 -9.92 -2.19 -2.38
N LEU A 70 -9.14 -3.27 -2.55
CA LEU A 70 -7.69 -3.23 -2.37
C LEU A 70 -6.99 -2.38 -3.44
N LEU A 71 -7.39 -2.48 -4.71
CA LEU A 71 -6.81 -1.67 -5.79
C LEU A 71 -7.16 -0.19 -5.65
N GLU A 72 -8.41 0.14 -5.30
CA GLU A 72 -8.84 1.52 -5.00
C GLU A 72 -8.08 2.10 -3.80
N SER A 73 -7.95 1.33 -2.72
CA SER A 73 -7.13 1.71 -1.57
C SER A 73 -5.66 1.91 -1.97
N GLY A 74 -5.13 1.01 -2.80
CA GLY A 74 -3.77 1.07 -3.31
C GLY A 74 -3.51 2.32 -4.16
N LEU A 75 -4.50 2.81 -4.92
CA LEU A 75 -4.41 4.08 -5.63
C LEU A 75 -4.31 5.26 -4.65
N SER A 76 -5.19 5.31 -3.64
CA SER A 76 -5.16 6.38 -2.63
C SER A 76 -3.89 6.40 -1.78
N ILE A 77 -3.32 5.23 -1.50
CA ILE A 77 -2.09 5.08 -0.70
C ILE A 77 -0.83 5.39 -1.53
N GLY A 78 -0.89 5.21 -2.86
CA GLY A 78 0.25 5.32 -3.77
C GLY A 78 1.03 4.01 -3.95
N LEU A 79 0.36 2.86 -3.79
CA LEU A 79 0.92 1.52 -4.01
C LEU A 79 0.80 1.06 -5.46
N VAL A 80 -0.23 1.54 -6.15
CA VAL A 80 -0.46 1.24 -7.56
C VAL A 80 -0.80 2.53 -8.31
N THR A 81 -0.62 2.52 -9.62
CA THR A 81 -1.16 3.55 -10.53
C THR A 81 -2.13 2.90 -11.51
N LEU A 82 -3.04 3.69 -12.07
CA LEU A 82 -4.01 3.25 -13.08
C LEU A 82 -3.82 4.10 -14.34
N ALA A 83 -3.53 3.44 -15.46
CA ALA A 83 -3.45 4.08 -16.77
C ALA A 83 -4.14 3.19 -17.79
N GLU A 84 -5.04 3.77 -18.60
CA GLU A 84 -5.75 3.04 -19.67
C GLU A 84 -6.44 1.76 -19.17
N GLY A 85 -7.01 1.79 -17.97
CA GLY A 85 -7.68 0.64 -17.35
C GLY A 85 -6.75 -0.44 -16.81
N ARG A 86 -5.42 -0.21 -16.79
CA ARG A 86 -4.41 -1.15 -16.33
C ARG A 86 -3.71 -0.64 -15.07
N PHE A 87 -3.66 -1.49 -14.06
CA PHE A 87 -2.96 -1.23 -12.80
C PHE A 87 -1.47 -1.56 -12.95
N ARG A 88 -0.61 -0.72 -12.36
CA ARG A 88 0.84 -0.87 -12.36
C ARG A 88 1.39 -0.66 -10.95
N ILE A 89 2.46 -1.38 -10.62
CA ILE A 89 3.15 -1.24 -9.34
C ILE A 89 3.90 0.10 -9.23
N THR A 90 3.99 0.68 -8.03
CA THR A 90 4.85 1.84 -7.75
C THR A 90 6.17 1.43 -7.11
N LYS A 91 7.13 2.37 -7.04
CA LYS A 91 8.38 2.17 -6.31
C LYS A 91 8.14 1.86 -4.82
N THR A 92 7.13 2.48 -4.20
CA THR A 92 6.75 2.20 -2.82
C THR A 92 6.39 0.72 -2.63
N SER A 93 5.61 0.16 -3.55
CA SER A 93 5.24 -1.26 -3.53
C SER A 93 6.42 -2.20 -3.81
N HIS A 94 7.37 -1.80 -4.65
CA HIS A 94 8.62 -2.55 -4.83
C HIS A 94 9.39 -2.67 -3.49
N PHE A 95 9.53 -1.59 -2.72
CA PHE A 95 10.14 -1.68 -1.38
C PHE A 95 9.28 -2.49 -0.40
N LEU A 96 7.95 -2.39 -0.44
CA LEU A 96 7.09 -3.26 0.39
C LEU A 96 7.27 -4.76 0.06
N LEU A 97 7.59 -5.09 -1.18
CA LEU A 97 7.81 -6.47 -1.63
C LEU A 97 9.20 -6.99 -1.28
N HIS A 98 10.24 -6.17 -1.42
CA HIS A 98 11.64 -6.65 -1.45
C HIS A 98 12.54 -6.10 -0.34
N ASP A 99 12.19 -4.98 0.30
CA ASP A 99 12.99 -4.46 1.41
C ASP A 99 12.81 -5.34 2.65
N GLU A 100 13.87 -6.05 3.03
CA GLU A 100 13.84 -7.01 4.12
C GLU A 100 13.37 -6.39 5.43
N LEU A 101 13.91 -5.22 5.78
CA LEU A 101 13.57 -4.53 7.02
C LEU A 101 12.09 -4.10 7.04
N THR A 102 11.58 -3.57 5.93
CA THR A 102 10.17 -3.20 5.80
C THR A 102 9.26 -4.42 5.96
N ARG A 103 9.61 -5.55 5.35
CA ARG A 103 8.82 -6.79 5.46
C ARG A 103 8.78 -7.29 6.89
N VAL A 104 9.95 -7.43 7.53
CA VAL A 104 10.09 -7.87 8.92
C VAL A 104 9.31 -6.95 9.86
N ASN A 105 9.41 -5.63 9.68
CA ASN A 105 8.68 -4.66 10.49
C ASN A 105 7.16 -4.82 10.33
N MET A 106 6.66 -4.99 9.10
CA MET A 106 5.22 -5.18 8.89
C MET A 106 4.70 -6.48 9.48
N ASP A 107 5.47 -7.57 9.36
CA ASP A 107 5.10 -8.87 9.91
C ASP A 107 5.09 -8.81 11.45
N PHE A 108 6.15 -8.25 12.05
CA PHE A 108 6.22 -8.03 13.49
C PHE A 108 5.08 -7.15 14.01
N VAL A 109 4.81 -6.02 13.34
CA VAL A 109 3.69 -5.13 13.73
C VAL A 109 2.37 -5.88 13.64
N HIS A 110 2.13 -6.70 12.61
CA HIS A 110 0.89 -7.44 12.48
C HIS A 110 0.73 -8.54 13.52
N ASP A 111 1.75 -9.40 13.65
CA ASP A 111 1.66 -10.65 14.38
C ASP A 111 1.88 -10.46 15.89
N VAL A 112 2.66 -9.45 16.28
CA VAL A 112 3.02 -9.17 17.68
C VAL A 112 2.29 -7.94 18.22
N CYS A 113 2.29 -6.83 17.48
CA CYS A 113 1.81 -5.55 18.03
C CYS A 113 0.31 -5.29 17.78
N TYR A 114 -0.24 -5.73 16.65
CA TYR A 114 -1.53 -5.23 16.16
C TYR A 114 -2.71 -5.60 17.07
N ARG A 115 -2.63 -6.76 17.73
CA ARG A 115 -3.67 -7.24 18.68
C ARG A 115 -3.45 -6.76 20.11
N GLY A 116 -2.32 -6.10 20.38
CA GLY A 116 -1.97 -5.58 21.71
C GLY A 116 -2.53 -4.19 22.00
N PHE A 117 -3.25 -3.59 21.03
CA PHE A 117 -3.97 -2.33 21.16
C PHE A 117 -5.48 -2.54 21.29
#